data_AF-A0A3D0V9B7-F1
#
_entry.id   AF-A0A3D0V9B7-F1
#
_cell.length_a   1.000
_cell.length_b   1.000
_cell.length_c   1.000
_cell.angle_alpha   90.00
_cell.angle_beta   90.00
_cell.angle_gamma   90.00
#
_symmetry.space_group_name_H-M   'P 1'
#
loop_
_entity.id
_entity.type
_entity.pdbx_description
1 polymer ?
#
loop_
_entity_poly.entity_id
_entity_poly.type
_entity_poly.pdbx_seq_one_letter_code
_entity_poly.pdbx_strand_id
1 'polypeptide(L)'
;MSTKTVTSPQTPHLERQLSNRHIQLIAIGGAIGTGLFMGSGKTISAAGPSVIFVYMIIGFMLFFVMRAMGELLLSNLNYKSFSDFAADLLGPWAGFFTGWTYWFCWVITGIADVIAIAGYSQELWPGVQLWIPGIATVVILLVLNLATVKAFGETEFWFALIKIIAIAALIIVGLFMIFSGFQS
;
A
#
# COMPACT_ATOMS: atom_id res chain seq x y z
N MET A 1 -45.84 -35.01 -9.97
CA MET A 1 -45.58 -33.65 -9.45
C MET A 1 -44.11 -33.61 -9.07
N SER A 2 -43.24 -33.17 -9.98
CA SER A 2 -41.79 -33.26 -9.83
C SER A 2 -41.26 -32.01 -9.14
N THR A 3 -40.86 -32.15 -7.87
CA THR A 3 -40.25 -31.07 -7.10
C THR A 3 -38.89 -30.73 -7.72
N LYS A 4 -38.82 -29.59 -8.41
CA LYS A 4 -37.55 -29.02 -8.88
C LYS A 4 -36.78 -28.50 -7.67
N THR A 5 -35.72 -29.20 -7.29
CA THR A 5 -34.74 -28.72 -6.31
C THR A 5 -34.04 -27.50 -6.90
N VAL A 6 -34.34 -26.32 -6.37
CA VAL A 6 -33.66 -25.07 -6.74
C VAL A 6 -32.22 -25.16 -6.26
N THR A 7 -31.27 -25.31 -7.19
CA THR A 7 -29.84 -25.26 -6.89
C THR A 7 -29.49 -23.83 -6.52
N SER A 8 -29.19 -23.57 -5.25
CA SER A 8 -28.66 -22.29 -4.78
C SER A 8 -27.39 -21.95 -5.56
N PRO A 9 -27.21 -20.71 -6.06
CA PRO A 9 -25.99 -20.33 -6.77
C PRO A 9 -24.82 -20.47 -5.80
N GLN A 10 -23.88 -21.35 -6.14
CA GLN A 10 -22.62 -21.52 -5.42
C GLN A 10 -21.90 -20.17 -5.44
N THR A 11 -21.83 -19.49 -4.29
CA THR A 11 -20.97 -18.33 -4.11
C THR A 11 -19.54 -18.75 -4.47
N PRO A 12 -18.80 -17.99 -5.29
CA PRO A 12 -17.44 -18.36 -5.63
C PRO A 12 -16.64 -18.41 -4.33
N HIS A 13 -16.28 -19.63 -3.92
CA HIS A 13 -15.46 -19.86 -2.74
C HIS A 13 -14.03 -19.47 -3.13
N LEU A 14 -13.66 -18.21 -2.85
CA LEU A 14 -12.28 -17.75 -3.01
C LEU A 14 -11.38 -18.73 -2.25
N GLU A 15 -10.53 -19.46 -2.96
CA GLU A 15 -9.53 -20.28 -2.30
C GLU A 15 -8.62 -19.37 -1.48
N ARG A 16 -8.65 -19.60 -0.17
CA ARG A 16 -7.90 -18.81 0.80
C ARG A 16 -6.44 -19.27 0.78
N GLN A 17 -5.73 -18.92 -0.29
CA GLN A 17 -4.36 -19.39 -0.53
C GLN A 17 -3.30 -18.56 0.22
N LEU A 18 -3.67 -17.40 0.78
CA LEU A 18 -2.75 -16.54 1.54
C LEU A 18 -2.79 -16.85 3.04
N SER A 19 -1.70 -17.42 3.55
CA SER A 19 -1.44 -17.56 5.00
C SER A 19 -1.43 -16.19 5.71
N ASN A 20 -1.79 -16.17 7.00
CA ASN A 20 -1.78 -14.96 7.84
C ASN A 20 -0.46 -14.17 7.76
N ARG A 21 0.68 -14.87 7.61
CA ARG A 21 1.99 -14.21 7.45
C ARG A 21 2.10 -13.43 6.15
N HIS A 22 1.57 -13.96 5.05
CA HIS A 22 1.55 -13.24 3.77
C HIS A 22 0.67 -11.99 3.88
N ILE A 23 -0.51 -12.10 4.50
CA ILE A 23 -1.43 -10.95 4.65
C ILE A 23 -0.79 -9.83 5.47
N GLN A 24 -0.12 -10.16 6.59
CA GLN A 24 0.57 -9.17 7.41
C GLN A 24 1.72 -8.48 6.67
N LEU A 25 2.53 -9.25 5.92
CA LEU A 25 3.65 -8.69 5.18
C LEU A 25 3.23 -7.90 3.95
N ILE A 26 2.12 -8.27 3.30
CA ILE A 26 1.48 -7.44 2.27
C ILE A 26 1.02 -6.12 2.88
N ALA A 27 0.37 -6.15 4.05
CA ALA A 27 -0.07 -4.93 4.74
C ALA A 27 1.12 -4.02 5.12
N ILE A 28 2.19 -4.57 5.68
CA ILE A 28 3.40 -3.82 6.04
C ILE A 28 4.12 -3.33 4.77
N GLY A 29 4.27 -4.18 3.76
CA GLY A 29 4.95 -3.87 2.50
C GLY A 29 4.21 -2.84 1.64
N GLY A 30 2.87 -2.81 1.74
CA GLY A 30 2.02 -1.79 1.14
C GLY A 30 2.07 -0.46 1.91
N ALA A 31 2.15 -0.49 3.24
CA ALA A 31 2.35 0.70 4.05
C ALA A 31 3.75 1.32 3.84
N ILE A 32 4.77 0.49 3.63
CA ILE A 32 6.13 0.91 3.32
C ILE A 32 6.24 1.15 1.80
N GLY A 33 5.87 2.36 1.39
CA GLY A 33 5.85 2.75 -0.01
C GLY A 33 6.89 3.79 -0.40
N THR A 34 6.71 4.32 -1.61
CA THR A 34 7.42 5.48 -2.16
C THR A 34 7.33 6.71 -1.26
N GLY A 35 6.24 6.84 -0.48
CA GLY A 35 6.09 7.89 0.53
C GLY A 35 7.19 7.90 1.60
N LEU A 36 7.65 6.73 2.06
CA LEU A 36 8.72 6.66 3.06
C LEU A 36 10.10 6.95 2.45
N PHE A 37 10.37 6.55 1.21
CA PHE A 37 11.69 6.70 0.60
C PHE A 37 11.87 8.00 -0.16
N MET A 38 10.92 8.35 -1.02
CA MET A 38 10.96 9.58 -1.82
C MET A 38 10.31 10.76 -1.08
N GLY A 39 9.20 10.50 -0.38
CA GLY A 39 8.44 11.54 0.33
C GLY A 39 9.16 12.06 1.58
N SER A 40 9.75 11.17 2.38
CA SER A 40 10.41 11.55 3.63
C SER A 40 11.57 12.54 3.41
N GLY A 41 12.35 12.41 2.33
CA GLY A 41 13.44 13.34 2.04
C GLY A 41 12.98 14.79 1.92
N LYS A 42 11.86 15.02 1.21
CA LYS A 42 11.24 16.36 1.12
C LYS A 42 10.71 16.83 2.47
N THR A 43 10.03 15.95 3.22
CA THR A 43 9.49 16.30 4.55
C THR A 43 10.60 16.61 5.54
N ILE A 44 11.69 15.84 5.55
CA ILE A 44 12.88 16.06 6.39
C ILE A 44 13.55 17.37 5.99
N SER A 45 13.70 17.65 4.69
CA SER A 45 14.27 18.92 4.24
C SER A 45 13.44 20.14 4.66
N ALA A 46 12.12 20.00 4.75
CA ALA A 46 11.22 21.09 5.14
C ALA A 46 11.08 21.25 6.67
N ALA A 47 10.95 20.14 7.41
CA ALA A 47 10.68 20.14 8.85
C ALA A 47 11.96 20.00 9.71
N GLY A 48 13.07 19.58 9.12
CA GLY A 48 14.30 19.27 9.84
C GLY A 48 14.11 18.15 10.87
N PRO A 49 14.85 18.15 11.98
CA PRO A 49 14.76 17.12 13.04
C PRO A 49 13.36 16.98 13.65
N SER A 50 12.52 18.01 13.53
CA SER A 50 11.16 18.00 14.09
C SER A 50 10.19 17.06 13.37
N VAL A 51 10.58 16.51 12.20
CA VAL A 51 9.78 15.54 11.43
C VAL A 51 9.36 14.32 12.26
N ILE A 52 10.16 13.92 13.25
CA ILE A 52 9.85 12.81 14.16
C ILE A 52 8.56 13.10 14.94
N PHE A 53 8.40 14.33 15.45
CA PHE A 53 7.19 14.73 16.17
C PHE A 53 5.98 14.78 15.23
N VAL A 54 6.16 15.28 14.00
CA VAL A 54 5.09 15.31 12.99
C VAL A 54 4.58 13.89 12.70
N TYR A 55 5.48 12.95 12.43
CA TYR A 55 5.11 11.56 12.18
C TYR A 55 4.53 10.86 13.41
N MET A 56 4.99 11.19 14.62
CA MET A 56 4.43 10.65 15.86
C MET A 56 2.96 11.07 16.05
N ILE A 57 2.66 12.36 15.86
CA ILE A 57 1.28 12.89 16.02
C ILE A 57 0.36 12.31 14.95
N ILE A 58 0.79 12.31 13.68
CA ILE A 58 -0.01 11.77 12.58
C ILE A 58 -0.24 10.27 12.78
N GLY A 59 0.82 9.51 13.10
CA GLY A 59 0.73 8.07 13.34
C GLY A 59 -0.19 7.73 14.51
N PHE A 60 -0.14 8.51 15.59
CA PHE A 60 -1.05 8.35 16.73
C PHE A 60 -2.52 8.53 16.31
N MET A 61 -2.85 9.58 15.55
CA MET A 61 -4.22 9.80 15.08
C MET A 61 -4.68 8.71 14.09
N LEU A 62 -3.80 8.31 13.16
CA LEU A 62 -4.10 7.23 12.21
C LEU A 62 -4.34 5.89 12.91
N PHE A 63 -3.64 5.61 14.02
CA PHE A 63 -3.88 4.41 14.83
C PHE A 63 -5.32 4.33 15.33
N PHE A 64 -5.88 5.43 15.89
CA PHE A 64 -7.27 5.44 16.35
C PHE A 64 -8.26 5.26 15.20
N VAL A 65 -8.02 5.91 14.05
CA VAL A 65 -8.88 5.76 12.87
C VAL A 65 -8.90 4.30 12.40
N MET A 66 -7.73 3.69 12.23
CA MET A 66 -7.63 2.29 11.78
C MET A 66 -8.23 1.32 12.80
N ARG A 67 -8.09 1.60 14.11
CA ARG A 67 -8.70 0.79 15.17
C ARG A 67 -10.23 0.83 15.11
N ALA A 68 -10.80 2.04 15.00
CA ALA A 68 -12.24 2.23 14.90
C ALA A 68 -12.82 1.60 13.62
N MET A 69 -12.14 1.76 12.48
CA MET A 69 -12.56 1.10 11.24
C MET A 69 -12.51 -0.43 11.35
N GLY A 70 -11.49 -0.98 12.01
CA GLY A 70 -11.40 -2.43 12.25
C GLY A 70 -12.55 -2.96 13.09
N GLU A 71 -12.98 -2.22 14.12
CA GLU A 71 -14.14 -2.58 14.95
C GLU A 71 -15.45 -2.51 14.17
N LEU A 72 -15.62 -1.50 13.31
CA LEU A 72 -16.78 -1.37 12.41
C LEU A 72 -16.89 -2.52 11.41
N LEU A 73 -15.77 -2.97 10.84
CA LEU A 73 -15.78 -4.12 9.91
C LEU A 73 -16.06 -5.44 10.63
N LEU A 74 -15.71 -5.56 11.92
CA LEU A 74 -15.99 -6.75 12.74
C LEU A 74 -17.40 -6.76 13.30
N SER A 75 -18.06 -5.61 13.45
CA SER A 75 -19.42 -5.53 13.98
C SER A 75 -20.48 -6.05 13.00
N ASN A 76 -20.24 -5.91 11.69
CA ASN A 76 -21.11 -6.43 10.65
C ASN A 76 -20.29 -6.99 9.48
N LEU A 77 -20.22 -8.32 9.41
CA LEU A 77 -19.48 -9.06 8.38
C LEU A 77 -20.11 -8.96 6.97
N ASN A 78 -21.29 -8.34 6.84
CA ASN A 78 -21.87 -8.04 5.53
C ASN A 78 -21.15 -6.88 4.83
N TYR A 79 -20.44 -6.02 5.58
CA TYR A 79 -19.60 -4.98 4.99
C TYR A 79 -18.38 -5.62 4.35
N LYS A 80 -18.22 -5.43 3.04
CA LYS A 80 -17.06 -5.95 2.27
C LYS A 80 -16.07 -4.85 1.94
N SER A 81 -16.50 -3.59 2.01
CA SER A 81 -15.72 -2.39 1.70
C SER A 81 -16.03 -1.24 2.66
N PHE A 82 -15.11 -0.27 2.77
CA PHE A 82 -15.33 0.96 3.52
C PHE A 82 -16.53 1.77 3.01
N SER A 83 -16.80 1.69 1.70
CA SER A 83 -17.95 2.35 1.07
C SER A 83 -19.28 1.73 1.53
N ASP A 84 -19.31 0.45 1.87
CA ASP A 84 -20.54 -0.27 2.25
C ASP A 84 -21.08 0.23 3.60
N PHE A 85 -20.21 0.32 4.63
CA PHE A 85 -20.66 0.85 5.92
C PHE A 85 -20.86 2.37 5.88
N ALA A 86 -20.14 3.10 5.01
CA ALA A 86 -20.39 4.52 4.82
C ALA A 86 -21.80 4.74 4.24
N ALA A 87 -22.20 3.89 3.28
CA ALA A 87 -23.54 3.90 2.73
C ALA A 87 -24.61 3.56 3.77
N ASP A 88 -24.35 2.56 4.62
CA ASP A 88 -25.31 2.08 5.62
C ASP A 88 -25.45 3.05 6.82
N LEU A 89 -24.35 3.61 7.31
CA LEU A 89 -24.34 4.46 8.51
C LEU A 89 -24.63 5.94 8.22
N LEU A 90 -24.17 6.47 7.08
CA LEU A 90 -24.28 7.90 6.73
C LEU A 90 -25.23 8.17 5.55
N GLY A 91 -25.64 7.11 4.87
CA GLY A 91 -26.58 7.14 3.76
C GLY A 91 -25.93 6.95 2.38
N PRO A 92 -26.74 6.69 1.33
CA PRO A 92 -26.25 6.28 0.01
C PRO A 92 -25.28 7.27 -0.65
N TRP A 93 -25.45 8.58 -0.38
CA TRP A 93 -24.58 9.64 -0.90
C TRP A 93 -23.14 9.53 -0.35
N ALA A 94 -22.99 9.15 0.92
CA ALA A 94 -21.70 8.99 1.56
C ALA A 94 -20.97 7.76 1.01
N GLY A 95 -21.70 6.67 0.76
CA GLY A 95 -21.20 5.50 0.05
C GLY A 95 -20.63 5.85 -1.34
N PHE A 96 -21.40 6.59 -2.13
CA PHE A 96 -20.96 7.04 -3.46
C PHE A 96 -19.71 7.92 -3.39
N PHE A 97 -19.71 8.93 -2.51
CA PHE A 97 -18.59 9.86 -2.37
C PHE A 97 -17.31 9.16 -1.90
N THR A 98 -17.42 8.28 -0.89
CA THR A 98 -16.28 7.51 -0.37
C THR A 98 -15.75 6.53 -1.42
N GLY A 99 -16.63 5.86 -2.19
CA GLY A 99 -16.23 4.96 -3.27
C GLY A 99 -15.44 5.68 -4.38
N TRP A 100 -15.93 6.83 -4.85
CA TRP A 100 -15.21 7.63 -5.85
C TRP A 100 -13.91 8.22 -5.33
N THR A 101 -13.91 8.73 -4.10
CA THR A 101 -12.68 9.26 -3.47
C THR A 101 -11.64 8.16 -3.32
N TYR A 102 -12.07 6.96 -2.94
CA TYR A 102 -11.19 5.79 -2.82
C TYR A 102 -10.58 5.41 -4.17
N TRP A 103 -11.38 5.33 -5.22
CA TRP A 103 -10.88 5.05 -6.57
C TRP A 103 -9.88 6.11 -7.04
N PHE A 104 -10.19 7.39 -6.82
CA PHE A 104 -9.31 8.49 -7.20
C PHE A 104 -7.99 8.49 -6.42
N CYS A 105 -8.03 8.18 -5.13
CA CYS A 105 -6.83 7.97 -4.32
C CYS A 105 -5.92 6.90 -4.95
N TRP A 106 -6.48 5.75 -5.36
CA TRP A 106 -5.69 4.72 -6.02
C TRP A 106 -5.09 5.14 -7.36
N VAL A 107 -5.82 5.91 -8.17
CA VAL A 107 -5.29 6.46 -9.43
C VAL A 107 -4.12 7.40 -9.15
N ILE A 108 -4.25 8.32 -8.19
CA ILE A 108 -3.16 9.24 -7.80
C ILE A 108 -1.97 8.47 -7.26
N THR A 109 -2.18 7.49 -6.38
CA THR A 109 -1.11 6.65 -5.83
C THR A 109 -0.36 5.92 -6.94
N GLY A 110 -1.07 5.33 -7.91
CA GLY A 110 -0.43 4.68 -9.06
C GLY A 110 0.44 5.63 -9.89
N ILE A 111 -0.04 6.85 -10.14
CA ILE A 111 0.74 7.89 -10.83
C ILE A 111 1.98 8.27 -10.01
N ALA A 112 1.83 8.45 -8.69
CA ALA A 112 2.93 8.80 -7.79
C ALA A 112 4.03 7.73 -7.78
N ASP A 113 3.66 6.45 -7.80
CA ASP A 113 4.62 5.34 -7.87
C ASP A 113 5.36 5.31 -9.20
N VAL A 114 4.67 5.56 -10.33
CA VAL A 114 5.32 5.66 -11.64
C VAL A 114 6.32 6.82 -11.70
N ILE A 115 5.97 7.98 -11.12
CA ILE A 115 6.87 9.14 -11.02
C ILE A 115 8.10 8.79 -10.19
N ALA A 116 7.92 8.09 -9.06
CA ALA A 116 9.02 7.67 -8.21
C ALA A 116 9.98 6.71 -8.95
N ILE A 117 9.45 5.70 -9.64
CA ILE A 117 10.26 4.73 -10.39
C ILE A 117 11.01 5.42 -11.53
N ALA A 118 10.35 6.32 -12.27
CA ALA A 118 11.00 7.08 -13.33
C ALA A 118 12.12 7.98 -12.78
N GLY A 119 11.91 8.62 -11.63
CA GLY A 119 12.92 9.42 -10.93
C GLY A 119 14.14 8.58 -10.50
N TYR A 120 13.93 7.45 -9.84
CA TYR A 120 15.01 6.54 -9.46
C TYR A 120 15.78 5.98 -10.68
N SER A 121 15.08 5.74 -11.78
CA SER A 121 15.71 5.23 -13.01
C SER A 121 16.66 6.24 -13.64
N GLN A 122 16.38 7.55 -13.51
CA GLN A 122 17.31 8.59 -13.99
C GLN A 122 18.58 8.68 -13.16
N GLU A 123 18.47 8.49 -11.84
CA GLU A 123 19.63 8.46 -10.94
C GLU A 123 20.51 7.23 -11.19
N LEU A 124 19.91 6.08 -11.48
CA LEU A 124 20.64 4.83 -11.77
C LEU A 124 21.23 4.79 -13.19
N TRP A 125 20.51 5.32 -14.18
CA TRP A 125 20.94 5.39 -15.58
C TRP A 125 20.84 6.82 -16.10
N PRO A 126 21.92 7.62 -15.91
CA PRO A 126 21.97 8.98 -16.42
C PRO A 126 21.78 9.00 -17.94
N GLY A 127 20.74 9.70 -18.41
CA GLY A 127 20.43 9.84 -19.85
C GLY A 127 19.20 9.06 -20.34
N VAL A 128 18.57 8.23 -19.50
CA VAL A 128 17.30 7.59 -19.85
C VAL A 128 16.16 8.62 -19.80
N GLN A 129 15.37 8.68 -20.88
CA GLN A 129 14.20 9.55 -20.98
C GLN A 129 13.07 9.04 -20.09
N LEU A 130 12.45 9.91 -19.28
CA LEU A 130 11.46 9.56 -18.24
C LEU A 130 10.26 8.73 -18.73
N TRP A 131 9.85 8.89 -19.98
CA TRP A 131 8.71 8.16 -20.53
C TRP A 131 9.00 6.65 -20.68
N ILE A 132 10.28 6.27 -20.88
CA ILE A 132 10.68 4.87 -21.07
C ILE A 132 10.44 4.04 -19.79
N PRO A 133 11.02 4.39 -18.61
CA PRO A 133 10.75 3.66 -17.38
C PRO A 133 9.28 3.80 -16.94
N GLY A 134 8.62 4.93 -17.27
CA GLY A 134 7.20 5.13 -16.99
C GLY A 134 6.30 4.11 -17.71
N ILE A 135 6.44 3.98 -19.03
CA ILE A 135 5.67 3.00 -19.82
C ILE A 135 6.07 1.57 -19.44
N ALA A 136 7.37 1.30 -19.28
CA ALA A 136 7.85 -0.02 -18.88
C ALA A 136 7.22 -0.49 -17.57
N THR A 137 7.13 0.40 -16.56
CA THR A 137 6.50 0.10 -15.27
C THR A 137 5.04 -0.31 -15.43
N VAL A 138 4.26 0.46 -16.20
CA VAL A 138 2.83 0.16 -16.43
C VAL A 138 2.65 -1.18 -17.15
N VAL A 139 3.47 -1.46 -18.17
CA VAL A 139 3.42 -2.73 -18.91
C VAL A 139 3.77 -3.91 -18.00
N ILE A 140 4.82 -3.79 -17.19
CA ILE A 140 5.22 -4.84 -16.24
C ILE A 140 4.11 -5.10 -15.22
N LEU A 141 3.52 -4.04 -14.64
CA LEU A 141 2.41 -4.17 -13.70
C LEU A 141 1.19 -4.82 -14.35
N LEU A 142 0.87 -4.48 -15.60
CA LEU A 142 -0.21 -5.11 -16.35
C LEU A 142 0.06 -6.61 -16.55
N VAL A 143 1.27 -6.99 -16.94
CA VAL A 143 1.65 -8.40 -17.12
C VAL A 143 1.59 -9.15 -15.79
N LEU A 144 2.05 -8.55 -14.69
CA LEU A 144 1.94 -9.14 -13.35
C LEU A 144 0.48 -9.26 -12.89
N ASN A 145 -0.38 -8.31 -13.25
CA ASN A 145 -1.81 -8.36 -12.94
C ASN A 145 -2.53 -9.51 -13.66
N LEU A 146 -2.04 -9.91 -14.84
CA LEU A 146 -2.52 -11.06 -15.59
C LEU A 146 -1.96 -12.40 -15.08
N ALA A 147 -0.91 -12.39 -14.26
CA ALA A 147 -0.36 -13.58 -13.63
C ALA A 147 -1.28 -14.09 -12.49
N THR A 148 -1.10 -15.34 -12.07
CA THR A 148 -1.94 -15.95 -11.03
C THR A 148 -1.81 -15.19 -9.70
N VAL A 149 -2.94 -14.99 -9.02
CA VAL A 149 -3.05 -14.24 -7.74
C VAL A 149 -2.07 -14.74 -6.67
N LYS A 150 -1.71 -16.02 -6.72
CA LYS A 150 -0.71 -16.64 -5.84
C LYS A 150 0.72 -16.15 -6.12
N ALA A 151 1.11 -16.05 -7.39
CA ALA A 151 2.43 -15.55 -7.78
C ALA A 151 2.59 -14.06 -7.40
N PHE A 152 1.51 -13.29 -7.47
CA PHE A 152 1.49 -11.90 -7.02
C PHE A 152 1.75 -11.80 -5.50
N GLY A 153 1.02 -12.57 -4.69
CA GLY A 153 1.18 -12.55 -3.23
C GLY A 153 2.56 -13.02 -2.76
N GLU A 154 3.17 -14.01 -3.41
CA GLU A 154 4.55 -14.42 -3.12
C GLU A 154 5.56 -13.33 -3.51
N THR A 155 5.36 -12.68 -4.66
CA THR A 155 6.21 -11.59 -5.14
C THR A 155 6.17 -10.38 -4.20
N GLU A 156 4.98 -9.97 -3.75
CA GLU A 156 4.83 -8.90 -2.76
C GLU A 156 5.49 -9.24 -1.42
N PHE A 157 5.39 -10.49 -0.98
CA PHE A 157 6.07 -10.96 0.23
C PHE A 157 7.59 -10.77 0.14
N TRP A 158 8.21 -11.17 -0.99
CA TRP A 158 9.64 -10.99 -1.20
C TRP A 158 10.03 -9.52 -1.29
N PHE A 159 9.24 -8.69 -1.98
CA PHE A 159 9.50 -7.24 -2.03
C PHE A 159 9.36 -6.56 -0.68
N ALA A 160 8.36 -6.93 0.13
CA ALA A 160 8.20 -6.43 1.48
C ALA A 160 9.42 -6.78 2.36
N LEU A 161 9.94 -8.00 2.24
CA LEU A 161 11.13 -8.43 2.96
C LEU A 161 12.38 -7.60 2.58
N ILE A 162 12.60 -7.37 1.29
CA ILE A 162 13.71 -6.52 0.80
C ILE A 162 13.61 -5.11 1.39
N LYS A 163 12.42 -4.51 1.37
CA LYS A 163 12.18 -3.16 1.94
C LYS A 163 12.52 -3.10 3.43
N ILE A 164 12.10 -4.10 4.21
CA ILE A 164 12.38 -4.17 5.66
C ILE A 164 13.89 -4.27 5.91
N ILE A 165 14.58 -5.15 5.19
CA ILE A 165 16.03 -5.32 5.30
C ILE A 165 16.75 -4.02 4.93
N ALA A 166 16.32 -3.34 3.87
CA ALA A 166 16.90 -2.07 3.44
C ALA A 166 16.76 -0.98 4.53
N ILE A 167 15.59 -0.86 5.17
CA ILE A 167 15.38 0.09 6.28
C ILE A 167 16.28 -0.25 7.46
N ALA A 168 16.36 -1.53 7.85
CA ALA A 168 17.23 -1.96 8.93
C ALA A 168 18.71 -1.64 8.64
N ALA A 169 19.17 -1.88 7.41
CA ALA A 169 20.51 -1.53 6.98
C ALA A 169 20.76 -0.01 7.04
N LEU A 170 19.82 0.81 6.56
CA LEU A 170 19.93 2.27 6.63
C LEU A 170 20.01 2.79 8.07
N ILE A 171 19.25 2.20 9.00
CA ILE A 171 19.32 2.56 10.42
C ILE A 171 20.69 2.19 11.01
N ILE A 172 21.19 0.98 10.75
CA ILE A 172 22.49 0.53 11.25
C ILE A 172 23.62 1.42 10.72
N VAL A 173 23.62 1.69 9.42
CA VAL A 173 24.61 2.57 8.78
C VAL A 173 24.50 3.99 9.35
N GLY A 174 23.30 4.53 9.49
CA GLY A 174 23.08 5.85 10.07
C GLY A 174 23.59 5.96 11.51
N LEU A 175 23.30 4.97 12.35
CA LEU A 175 23.84 4.89 13.71
C LEU A 175 25.37 4.80 13.71
N PHE A 176 25.93 3.95 12.85
CA PHE A 176 27.38 3.84 12.69
C PHE A 176 28.02 5.18 12.34
N MET A 177 27.47 5.91 11.36
CA MET A 177 27.97 7.23 10.96
C MET A 177 27.91 8.26 12.10
N ILE A 178 26.84 8.23 12.92
CA ILE A 178 26.70 9.10 14.10
C ILE A 178 27.78 8.78 15.14
N PHE A 179 27.98 7.49 15.46
CA PHE A 179 28.96 7.08 16.49
C PHE A 179 30.41 7.18 16.02
N SER A 180 30.68 6.99 14.73
CA SER A 180 32.02 7.11 14.16
C SER A 180 32.43 8.56 13.87
N GLY A 181 31.51 9.53 14.01
CA GLY A 181 31.76 10.94 13.69
C GLY A 181 32.13 11.17 12.23
N PHE A 182 31.58 10.37 11.31
CA PHE A 182 31.96 10.39 9.90
C PHE A 182 31.55 11.73 9.26
N GLN A 183 32.53 12.56 8.89
CA GLN A 183 32.35 13.73 8.04
C GLN A 183 32.91 13.41 6.66
N SER A 184 32.04 13.47 5.64
CA SER A 184 32.43 13.46 4.22
C SER A 184 32.35 14.86 3.64
#